data_AF-A0A9E5G1D6-F1
#
_entry.id   AF-A0A9E5G1D6-F1
#
_cell.length_a   1.000
_cell.length_b   1.000
_cell.length_c   1.000
_cell.angle_alpha   90.00
_cell.angle_beta   90.00
_cell.angle_gamma   90.00
#
_symmetry.space_group_name_H-M   'P 1'
#
loop_
_entity.id
_entity.type
_entity.pdbx_description
1 polymer ?
#
loop_
_entity_poly.entity_id
_entity_poly.type
_entity_poly.pdbx_seq_one_letter_code
_entity_poly.pdbx_strand_id
1 'polypeptide(L)'
;QQNGAVRAWGTDNKYGECNVPKDLGACIAVAAGNNWTVAIRQDGAVHLWGSDNYGKNYVPKDLGPCSAVSAGRHHTIALQQDGIVRAWGSNSYGECYIPDDLGTCTAISAGGWHSVAIQAAPLPPLDTDGDGHPDPTDNCPTIPNSSQLDTDGDARGDACDNCPLIANNSQADCNSNSIGDACDIASGTSNDVDGNAIPDECQADCNSNGLPDTWDISQGTATDCNANFVPDSCEVDSDTDGTIDSCDGCPNDAAKIAAGVCGCGFVDNDTDSDSDGSVNCVDNDDDNDGVIDSVDVFPFDPREAVDTDGDGIGNNADQDDDGDGVDDATDGCPLDVNK
;
A
#
# COMPACT_ATOMS: atom_id res chain seq x y z
N GLN A 1 2.76 -35.70 -43.11
CA GLN A 1 2.71 -34.26 -43.44
C GLN A 1 2.02 -33.57 -42.27
N GLN A 2 2.76 -32.83 -41.45
CA GLN A 2 2.27 -32.14 -40.22
C GLN A 2 2.70 -30.67 -40.22
N ASN A 3 2.69 -30.00 -41.38
CA ASN A 3 3.10 -28.60 -41.46
C ASN A 3 1.99 -27.60 -41.10
N GLY A 4 0.81 -28.07 -40.66
CA GLY A 4 -0.33 -27.23 -40.28
C GLY A 4 -0.92 -26.39 -41.42
N ALA A 5 -0.57 -26.67 -42.68
CA ALA A 5 -1.03 -25.88 -43.81
C ALA A 5 -2.50 -26.13 -44.14
N VAL A 6 -3.31 -25.07 -44.16
CA VAL A 6 -4.72 -25.13 -44.54
C VAL A 6 -4.87 -25.21 -46.05
N ARG A 7 -5.73 -26.11 -46.53
CA ARG A 7 -6.14 -26.21 -47.93
C ARG A 7 -7.67 -26.19 -47.98
N ALA A 8 -8.23 -25.39 -48.89
CA ALA A 8 -9.67 -25.28 -49.10
C ALA A 8 -10.02 -25.62 -50.56
N TRP A 9 -11.20 -26.20 -50.77
CA TRP A 9 -11.69 -26.59 -52.09
C TRP A 9 -13.23 -26.52 -52.13
N GLY A 10 -13.79 -26.21 -53.30
CA GLY A 10 -15.22 -26.04 -53.52
C GLY A 10 -15.49 -25.39 -54.88
N THR A 11 -16.71 -25.53 -55.42
CA THR A 11 -17.07 -25.00 -56.75
C THR A 11 -17.60 -23.57 -56.71
N ASP A 12 -18.23 -23.16 -55.61
CA ASP A 12 -18.72 -21.80 -55.40
C ASP A 12 -17.80 -21.09 -54.39
N ASN A 13 -17.12 -20.05 -54.83
CA ASN A 13 -16.15 -19.26 -54.05
C ASN A 13 -16.48 -17.77 -54.16
N LYS A 14 -17.78 -17.46 -54.14
CA LYS A 14 -18.29 -16.10 -54.37
C LYS A 14 -17.80 -15.10 -53.33
N TYR A 15 -17.51 -15.55 -52.10
CA TYR A 15 -17.08 -14.71 -50.99
C TYR A 15 -15.60 -14.89 -50.64
N GLY A 16 -14.87 -15.73 -51.38
CA GLY A 16 -13.47 -16.02 -51.11
C GLY A 16 -13.25 -17.00 -49.96
N GLU A 17 -14.26 -17.77 -49.57
CA GLU A 17 -14.21 -18.79 -48.51
C GLU A 17 -13.16 -19.90 -48.77
N CYS A 18 -12.82 -20.16 -50.03
CA CYS A 18 -11.75 -21.07 -50.44
C CYS A 18 -10.38 -20.37 -50.62
N ASN A 19 -10.31 -19.03 -50.51
CA ASN A 19 -9.08 -18.26 -50.65
C ASN A 19 -8.32 -18.21 -49.32
N VAL A 20 -7.58 -19.27 -49.00
CA VAL A 20 -6.76 -19.34 -47.77
C VAL A 20 -5.79 -18.15 -47.70
N PRO A 21 -5.81 -17.33 -46.63
CA PRO A 21 -4.91 -16.20 -46.47
C PRO A 21 -3.44 -16.62 -46.52
N LYS A 22 -2.61 -15.87 -47.24
CA LYS A 22 -1.19 -16.22 -47.48
C LYS A 22 -0.34 -16.16 -46.20
N ASP A 23 -0.76 -15.37 -45.24
CA ASP A 23 -0.13 -15.07 -43.96
C ASP A 23 -0.75 -15.83 -42.78
N LEU A 24 -1.66 -16.79 -43.04
CA LEU A 24 -2.36 -17.56 -42.01
C LEU A 24 -1.40 -18.36 -41.10
N GLY A 25 -0.26 -18.80 -41.62
CA GLY A 25 0.67 -19.64 -40.88
C GLY A 25 0.16 -21.07 -40.67
N ALA A 26 0.71 -21.77 -39.68
CA ALA A 26 0.34 -23.15 -39.34
C ALA A 26 -0.87 -23.17 -38.39
N CYS A 27 -1.86 -24.00 -38.72
CA CYS A 27 -3.10 -24.14 -37.98
C CYS A 27 -3.23 -25.50 -37.27
N ILE A 28 -3.96 -25.50 -36.15
CA ILE A 28 -4.28 -26.68 -35.34
C ILE A 28 -5.73 -27.13 -35.50
N ALA A 29 -6.62 -26.24 -35.93
CA ALA A 29 -8.02 -26.55 -36.17
C ALA A 29 -8.61 -25.69 -37.30
N VAL A 30 -9.63 -26.22 -37.97
CA VAL A 30 -10.41 -25.51 -38.99
C VAL A 30 -11.88 -25.90 -38.86
N ALA A 31 -12.79 -24.99 -39.19
CA ALA A 31 -14.19 -25.32 -39.43
C ALA A 31 -14.70 -24.57 -40.68
N ALA A 32 -15.48 -25.28 -41.50
CA ALA A 32 -16.10 -24.74 -42.69
C ALA A 32 -17.54 -24.34 -42.38
N GLY A 33 -17.84 -23.05 -42.47
CA GLY A 33 -19.20 -22.53 -42.46
C GLY A 33 -19.83 -22.57 -43.85
N ASN A 34 -21.06 -22.05 -43.98
CA ASN A 34 -21.78 -22.14 -45.25
C ASN A 34 -21.10 -21.38 -46.41
N ASN A 35 -20.63 -20.15 -46.14
CA ASN A 35 -19.96 -19.26 -47.11
C ASN A 35 -18.71 -18.60 -46.50
N TRP A 36 -18.11 -19.20 -45.47
CA TRP A 36 -17.00 -18.65 -44.71
C TRP A 36 -16.23 -19.78 -44.02
N THR A 37 -14.99 -19.50 -43.61
CA THR A 37 -14.09 -20.47 -43.01
C THR A 37 -13.46 -19.86 -41.76
N VAL A 38 -13.27 -20.68 -40.74
CA VAL A 38 -12.53 -20.35 -39.51
C VAL A 38 -11.37 -21.31 -39.31
N ALA A 39 -10.24 -20.79 -38.83
CA ALA A 39 -9.09 -21.58 -38.45
C ALA A 39 -8.50 -21.07 -37.13
N ILE A 40 -7.82 -21.96 -36.41
CA ILE A 40 -7.02 -21.65 -35.24
C ILE A 40 -5.56 -21.89 -35.60
N ARG A 41 -4.72 -20.88 -35.39
CA ARG A 41 -3.27 -20.99 -35.52
C ARG A 41 -2.65 -21.79 -34.38
N GLN A 42 -1.40 -22.23 -34.54
CA GLN A 42 -0.63 -22.90 -33.48
C GLN A 42 -0.46 -22.08 -32.20
N ASP A 43 -0.52 -20.75 -32.30
CA ASP A 43 -0.51 -19.82 -31.16
C ASP A 43 -1.89 -19.64 -30.49
N GLY A 44 -2.92 -20.35 -30.96
CA GLY A 44 -4.28 -20.26 -30.45
C GLY A 44 -5.11 -19.12 -31.06
N ALA A 45 -4.56 -18.29 -31.95
CA ALA A 45 -5.29 -17.17 -32.54
C ALA A 45 -6.31 -17.64 -33.59
N VAL A 46 -7.55 -17.15 -33.47
CA VAL A 46 -8.64 -17.46 -34.41
C VAL A 46 -8.60 -16.51 -35.60
N HIS A 47 -8.68 -17.06 -36.82
CA HIS A 47 -8.73 -16.32 -38.08
C HIS A 47 -9.95 -16.75 -38.88
N LEU A 48 -10.65 -15.77 -39.47
CA LEU A 48 -11.86 -15.99 -40.26
C LEU A 48 -11.69 -15.35 -41.64
N TRP A 49 -12.27 -15.96 -42.67
CA TRP A 49 -12.33 -15.40 -44.02
C TRP A 49 -13.55 -15.92 -44.78
N GLY A 50 -13.92 -15.23 -45.87
CA GLY A 50 -15.15 -15.48 -46.62
C GLY A 50 -16.22 -14.42 -46.33
N SER A 51 -17.49 -14.83 -46.36
CA SER A 51 -18.65 -13.95 -46.15
C SER A 51 -18.63 -13.30 -44.75
N ASP A 52 -18.84 -11.99 -44.71
CA ASP A 52 -18.92 -11.17 -43.49
C ASP A 52 -20.35 -10.82 -43.05
N ASN A 53 -21.36 -11.22 -43.83
CA ASN A 53 -22.77 -11.05 -43.47
C ASN A 53 -23.03 -11.44 -42.00
N TYR A 54 -23.73 -10.58 -41.25
CA TYR A 54 -24.06 -10.72 -39.82
C TYR A 54 -22.86 -10.72 -38.85
N GLY A 55 -21.74 -10.09 -39.20
CA GLY A 55 -20.62 -9.87 -38.27
C GLY A 55 -19.83 -11.13 -37.91
N LYS A 56 -20.00 -12.22 -38.66
CA LYS A 56 -19.35 -13.51 -38.40
C LYS A 56 -17.86 -13.48 -38.70
N ASN A 57 -17.42 -12.63 -39.63
CA ASN A 57 -16.02 -12.46 -40.00
C ASN A 57 -15.26 -11.48 -39.06
N TYR A 58 -15.80 -11.24 -37.86
CA TYR A 58 -15.18 -10.43 -36.82
C TYR A 58 -14.69 -11.34 -35.70
N VAL A 59 -13.40 -11.30 -35.38
CA VAL A 59 -12.83 -11.94 -34.19
C VAL A 59 -13.01 -10.98 -33.01
N PRO A 60 -13.70 -11.38 -31.91
CA PRO A 60 -13.72 -10.58 -30.69
C PRO A 60 -12.30 -10.30 -30.19
N LYS A 61 -11.99 -9.03 -29.87
CA LYS A 61 -10.64 -8.61 -29.47
C LYS A 61 -10.16 -9.28 -28.17
N ASP A 62 -11.11 -9.69 -27.34
CA ASP A 62 -10.96 -10.30 -26.03
C ASP A 62 -11.12 -11.83 -26.05
N LEU A 63 -11.11 -12.46 -27.23
CA LEU A 63 -11.31 -13.91 -27.37
C LEU A 63 -10.17 -14.74 -26.75
N GLY A 64 -8.97 -14.21 -26.61
CA GLY A 64 -7.81 -14.99 -26.12
C GLY A 64 -7.48 -16.21 -27.00
N PRO A 65 -6.58 -17.10 -26.53
CA PRO A 65 -6.17 -18.29 -27.28
C PRO A 65 -7.23 -19.41 -27.21
N CYS A 66 -7.56 -19.99 -28.36
CA CYS A 66 -8.53 -21.08 -28.48
C CYS A 66 -7.88 -22.43 -28.81
N SER A 67 -8.55 -23.51 -28.42
CA SER A 67 -8.18 -24.89 -28.71
C SER A 67 -9.12 -25.56 -29.72
N ALA A 68 -10.38 -25.11 -29.80
CA ALA A 68 -11.35 -25.60 -30.78
C ALA A 68 -12.28 -24.48 -31.28
N VAL A 69 -12.80 -24.65 -32.50
CA VAL A 69 -13.77 -23.75 -33.15
C VAL A 69 -14.80 -24.59 -33.90
N SER A 70 -16.03 -24.11 -33.95
CA SER A 70 -17.09 -24.70 -34.78
C SER A 70 -17.89 -23.59 -35.46
N ALA A 71 -18.16 -23.80 -36.75
CA ALA A 71 -18.90 -22.85 -37.59
C ALA A 71 -20.34 -23.33 -37.80
N GLY A 72 -21.31 -22.57 -37.32
CA GLY A 72 -22.73 -22.77 -37.58
C GLY A 72 -23.16 -22.13 -38.91
N ARG A 73 -24.47 -22.15 -39.21
CA ARG A 73 -25.00 -21.51 -40.42
C ARG A 73 -24.67 -20.01 -40.44
N HIS A 74 -24.89 -19.36 -39.30
CA HIS A 74 -24.75 -17.92 -39.15
C HIS A 74 -24.03 -17.45 -37.86
N HIS A 75 -23.36 -18.34 -37.13
CA HIS A 75 -22.61 -18.00 -35.92
C HIS A 75 -21.35 -18.86 -35.81
N THR A 76 -20.44 -18.46 -34.94
CA THR A 76 -19.21 -19.17 -34.57
C THR A 76 -19.27 -19.46 -33.08
N ILE A 77 -18.81 -20.64 -32.68
CA ILE A 77 -18.44 -20.91 -31.29
C ILE A 77 -16.98 -21.32 -31.21
N ALA A 78 -16.30 -20.89 -30.16
CA ALA A 78 -14.91 -21.22 -29.88
C ALA A 78 -14.75 -21.69 -28.43
N LEU A 79 -13.85 -22.65 -28.23
CA LEU A 79 -13.42 -23.14 -26.93
C LEU A 79 -12.04 -22.54 -26.64
N GLN A 80 -11.96 -21.71 -25.61
CA GLN A 80 -10.72 -21.15 -25.10
C GLN A 80 -9.87 -22.27 -24.45
N GLN A 81 -8.55 -22.05 -24.33
CA GLN A 81 -7.64 -23.04 -23.74
C GLN A 81 -7.88 -23.28 -22.23
N ASP A 82 -8.53 -22.33 -21.56
CA ASP A 82 -8.98 -22.42 -20.16
C ASP A 82 -10.34 -23.14 -20.01
N GLY A 83 -10.91 -23.65 -21.11
CA GLY A 83 -12.19 -24.37 -21.14
C GLY A 83 -13.41 -23.47 -21.26
N ILE A 84 -13.27 -22.15 -21.37
CA ILE A 84 -14.41 -21.24 -21.50
C ILE A 84 -14.93 -21.25 -22.94
N VAL A 85 -16.26 -21.27 -23.10
CA VAL A 85 -16.92 -21.17 -24.42
C VAL A 85 -17.20 -19.71 -24.75
N ARG A 86 -16.98 -19.33 -26.01
CA ARG A 86 -17.31 -18.00 -26.58
C ARG A 86 -18.10 -18.18 -27.86
N ALA A 87 -19.10 -17.34 -28.10
CA ALA A 87 -19.96 -17.42 -29.28
C ALA A 87 -20.23 -16.03 -29.86
N TRP A 88 -20.23 -15.90 -31.19
CA TRP A 88 -20.51 -14.64 -31.88
C TRP A 88 -21.11 -14.84 -33.29
N GLY A 89 -21.76 -13.81 -33.82
CA GLY A 89 -22.46 -13.83 -35.12
C GLY A 89 -23.95 -13.56 -34.96
N SER A 90 -24.78 -14.20 -35.79
CA SER A 90 -26.24 -14.12 -35.70
C SER A 90 -26.75 -14.76 -34.41
N ASN A 91 -27.66 -14.05 -33.74
CA ASN A 91 -28.27 -14.52 -32.49
C ASN A 91 -29.80 -14.43 -32.51
N SER A 92 -30.43 -14.45 -33.69
CA SER A 92 -31.89 -14.32 -33.82
C SER A 92 -32.69 -15.47 -33.20
N TYR A 93 -32.05 -16.60 -32.94
CA TYR A 93 -32.63 -17.79 -32.30
C TYR A 93 -31.92 -18.17 -30.98
N GLY A 94 -31.06 -17.28 -30.45
CA GLY A 94 -30.29 -17.54 -29.23
C GLY A 94 -29.03 -18.40 -29.44
N GLU A 95 -28.54 -18.52 -30.67
CA GLU A 95 -27.42 -19.41 -31.00
C GLU A 95 -26.08 -19.02 -30.34
N CYS A 96 -25.95 -17.74 -29.98
CA CYS A 96 -24.79 -17.18 -29.28
C CYS A 96 -25.03 -17.01 -27.76
N TYR A 97 -26.21 -17.39 -27.25
CA TYR A 97 -26.49 -17.35 -25.81
C TYR A 97 -25.81 -18.53 -25.11
N ILE A 98 -24.91 -18.23 -24.19
CA ILE A 98 -24.17 -19.21 -23.38
C ILE A 98 -24.85 -19.26 -22.00
N PRO A 99 -25.28 -20.44 -21.51
CA PRO A 99 -25.84 -20.56 -20.17
C PRO A 99 -24.82 -20.17 -19.09
N ASP A 100 -25.26 -19.41 -18.08
CA ASP A 100 -24.39 -18.93 -16.99
C ASP A 100 -23.83 -20.08 -16.14
N ASP A 101 -24.52 -21.23 -16.11
CA ASP A 101 -24.15 -22.44 -15.37
C ASP A 101 -23.34 -23.46 -16.21
N LEU A 102 -22.92 -23.08 -17.42
CA LEU A 102 -22.20 -24.00 -18.31
C LEU A 102 -20.81 -24.39 -17.76
N GLY A 103 -20.15 -23.52 -16.99
CA GLY A 103 -18.80 -23.79 -16.45
C GLY A 103 -17.75 -24.00 -17.56
N THR A 104 -16.66 -24.71 -17.24
CA THR A 104 -15.63 -25.07 -18.21
C THR A 104 -16.07 -26.27 -19.06
N CYS A 105 -15.59 -26.33 -20.30
CA CYS A 105 -15.98 -27.30 -21.31
C CYS A 105 -14.76 -27.99 -21.92
N THR A 106 -14.96 -29.20 -22.45
CA THR A 106 -13.94 -30.00 -23.14
C THR A 106 -14.19 -30.10 -24.64
N ALA A 107 -15.41 -29.83 -25.11
CA ALA A 107 -15.77 -29.88 -26.52
C ALA A 107 -16.95 -28.97 -26.85
N ILE A 108 -17.03 -28.55 -28.12
CA ILE A 108 -18.07 -27.68 -28.68
C ILE A 108 -18.51 -28.18 -30.06
N SER A 109 -19.77 -27.94 -30.43
CA SER A 109 -20.29 -28.17 -31.79
C SER A 109 -21.42 -27.20 -32.13
N ALA A 110 -21.38 -26.64 -33.34
CA ALA A 110 -22.37 -25.70 -33.85
C ALA A 110 -23.26 -26.37 -34.92
N GLY A 111 -24.56 -26.21 -34.78
CA GLY A 111 -25.57 -26.61 -35.75
C GLY A 111 -26.04 -25.46 -36.63
N GLY A 112 -27.12 -25.68 -37.37
CA GLY A 112 -27.72 -24.64 -38.22
C GLY A 112 -28.27 -23.45 -37.43
N TRP A 113 -28.86 -23.72 -36.26
CA TRP A 113 -29.60 -22.76 -35.42
C TRP A 113 -29.43 -23.01 -33.92
N HIS A 114 -28.42 -23.79 -33.52
CA HIS A 114 -28.16 -24.13 -32.12
C HIS A 114 -26.68 -24.42 -31.91
N SER A 115 -26.25 -24.37 -30.66
CA SER A 115 -24.89 -24.67 -30.20
C SER A 115 -24.95 -25.69 -29.08
N VAL A 116 -23.98 -26.59 -29.00
CA VAL A 116 -23.83 -27.55 -27.90
C VAL A 116 -22.39 -27.58 -27.41
N ALA A 117 -22.21 -27.88 -26.12
CA ALA A 117 -20.91 -28.03 -25.48
C ALA A 117 -20.93 -29.21 -24.50
N ILE A 118 -19.77 -29.80 -24.23
CA ILE A 118 -19.58 -30.84 -23.20
C ILE A 118 -18.85 -30.21 -22.03
N GLN A 119 -19.49 -30.18 -20.86
CA GLN A 119 -18.88 -29.68 -19.62
C GLN A 119 -17.67 -30.54 -19.22
N ALA A 120 -16.63 -29.91 -18.70
CA ALA A 120 -15.55 -30.60 -18.01
C ALA A 120 -16.10 -31.14 -16.67
N ALA A 121 -15.58 -32.30 -16.24
CA ALA A 121 -15.77 -32.69 -14.85
C ALA A 121 -15.09 -31.65 -13.95
N PRO A 122 -15.68 -31.26 -12.81
CA PRO A 122 -14.96 -30.46 -11.82
C PRO A 122 -13.66 -31.18 -11.46
N LEU A 123 -12.56 -30.44 -11.37
CA LEU A 123 -11.32 -31.02 -10.84
C LEU A 123 -11.59 -31.53 -9.43
N PRO A 124 -11.00 -32.67 -9.02
CA PRO A 124 -11.06 -33.06 -7.62
C PRO A 124 -10.48 -31.92 -6.77
N PRO A 125 -11.04 -31.66 -5.58
CA PRO A 125 -10.44 -30.74 -4.63
C PRO A 125 -8.95 -31.05 -4.44
N LEU A 126 -8.13 -30.01 -4.30
CA LEU A 126 -6.71 -30.18 -4.03
C LEU A 126 -6.53 -30.90 -2.69
N ASP A 127 -5.64 -31.87 -2.66
CA ASP A 127 -5.21 -32.63 -1.50
C ASP A 127 -3.68 -32.59 -1.55
N THR A 128 -3.10 -31.67 -0.78
CA THR A 128 -1.69 -31.28 -0.87
C THR A 128 -0.77 -32.34 -0.29
N ASP A 129 -1.18 -33.06 0.75
CA ASP A 129 -0.35 -34.03 1.45
C ASP A 129 -0.72 -35.51 1.18
N GLY A 130 -1.84 -35.73 0.50
CA GLY A 130 -2.27 -37.02 0.00
C GLY A 130 -2.86 -37.93 1.08
N ASP A 131 -3.36 -37.37 2.17
CA ASP A 131 -3.87 -38.13 3.31
C ASP A 131 -5.34 -38.58 3.15
N GLY A 132 -6.01 -38.12 2.10
CA GLY A 132 -7.38 -38.45 1.75
C GLY A 132 -8.42 -37.38 2.12
N HIS A 133 -8.01 -36.27 2.74
CA HIS A 133 -8.86 -35.11 3.01
C HIS A 133 -8.41 -33.92 2.15
N PRO A 134 -9.33 -33.30 1.39
CA PRO A 134 -9.00 -32.08 0.64
C PRO A 134 -8.60 -30.91 1.52
N ASP A 135 -7.69 -30.05 1.03
CA ASP A 135 -7.18 -28.86 1.74
C ASP A 135 -8.27 -27.99 2.41
N PRO A 136 -9.45 -27.74 1.81
CA PRO A 136 -10.49 -26.93 2.46
C PRO A 136 -11.17 -27.59 3.66
N THR A 137 -11.00 -28.90 3.83
CA THR A 137 -11.60 -29.73 4.88
C THR A 137 -10.56 -30.43 5.75
N ASP A 138 -9.29 -30.26 5.44
CA ASP A 138 -8.16 -30.83 6.15
C ASP A 138 -7.67 -29.86 7.24
N ASN A 139 -7.69 -30.30 8.50
CA ASN A 139 -7.19 -29.52 9.63
C ASN A 139 -5.65 -29.51 9.75
N CYS A 140 -4.95 -30.25 8.88
CA CYS A 140 -3.50 -30.19 8.67
C CYS A 140 -3.11 -30.31 7.17
N PRO A 141 -3.42 -29.32 6.29
CA PRO A 141 -3.30 -29.42 4.82
C PRO A 141 -1.93 -29.76 4.22
N THR A 142 -0.90 -29.91 5.04
CA THR A 142 0.49 -30.16 4.60
C THR A 142 1.16 -31.30 5.37
N ILE A 143 0.47 -31.90 6.35
CA ILE A 143 0.99 -32.93 7.23
C ILE A 143 -0.03 -34.06 7.30
N PRO A 144 0.25 -35.23 6.69
CA PRO A 144 -0.75 -36.28 6.56
C PRO A 144 -1.31 -36.75 7.89
N ASN A 145 -2.62 -36.61 8.06
CA ASN A 145 -3.32 -36.93 9.30
C ASN A 145 -4.74 -37.46 9.03
N SER A 146 -4.85 -38.59 8.32
CA SER A 146 -6.12 -39.16 7.85
C SER A 146 -7.22 -39.36 8.93
N SER A 147 -6.86 -39.37 10.22
CA SER A 147 -7.82 -39.42 11.33
C SER A 147 -8.51 -38.09 11.64
N GLN A 148 -7.96 -36.95 11.18
CA GLN A 148 -8.42 -35.59 11.47
C GLN A 148 -8.68 -35.39 12.97
N LEU A 149 -7.79 -35.93 13.81
CA LEU A 149 -7.92 -35.79 15.26
C LEU A 149 -7.61 -34.34 15.62
N ASP A 150 -8.50 -33.75 16.42
CA ASP A 150 -8.44 -32.39 16.93
C ASP A 150 -9.01 -32.46 18.35
N THR A 151 -8.10 -32.52 19.32
CA THR A 151 -8.44 -32.86 20.71
C THR A 151 -9.07 -31.68 21.47
N ASP A 152 -8.68 -30.45 21.17
CA ASP A 152 -9.16 -29.24 21.85
C ASP A 152 -10.19 -28.43 21.03
N GLY A 153 -10.38 -28.77 19.75
CA GLY A 153 -11.42 -28.23 18.90
C GLY A 153 -11.09 -26.87 18.30
N ASP A 154 -9.81 -26.53 18.15
CA ASP A 154 -9.33 -25.24 17.67
C ASP A 154 -9.22 -25.17 16.12
N ALA A 155 -9.57 -26.26 15.43
CA ALA A 155 -9.48 -26.46 13.98
C ALA A 155 -8.07 -26.66 13.42
N ARG A 156 -7.06 -26.80 14.28
CA ARG A 156 -5.75 -27.36 13.96
C ARG A 156 -5.73 -28.82 14.40
N GLY A 157 -5.34 -29.74 13.52
CA GLY A 157 -5.27 -31.14 13.91
C GLY A 157 -4.06 -31.43 14.82
N ASP A 158 -4.19 -32.40 15.73
CA ASP A 158 -3.13 -32.83 16.66
C ASP A 158 -1.78 -33.12 15.96
N ALA A 159 -1.80 -33.47 14.67
CA ALA A 159 -0.61 -33.78 13.88
C ALA A 159 0.23 -32.55 13.51
N CYS A 160 -0.38 -31.38 13.48
CA CYS A 160 0.24 -30.11 13.08
C CYS A 160 0.04 -28.99 14.10
N ASP A 161 -0.47 -29.35 15.28
CA ASP A 161 -0.72 -28.47 16.40
C ASP A 161 0.48 -28.47 17.37
N ASN A 162 1.05 -27.28 17.63
CA ASN A 162 2.11 -27.08 18.62
C ASN A 162 1.57 -27.03 20.07
N CYS A 163 0.26 -27.16 20.24
CA CYS A 163 -0.46 -27.17 21.50
C CYS A 163 -1.68 -28.12 21.53
N PRO A 164 -1.53 -29.44 21.30
CA PRO A 164 -2.64 -30.37 21.03
C PRO A 164 -3.75 -30.53 22.08
N LEU A 165 -3.65 -29.88 23.24
CA LEU A 165 -4.61 -29.99 24.34
C LEU A 165 -5.17 -28.62 24.75
N ILE A 166 -4.71 -27.53 24.13
CA ILE A 166 -5.02 -26.15 24.51
C ILE A 166 -5.19 -25.32 23.25
N ALA A 167 -6.44 -24.98 22.96
CA ALA A 167 -6.82 -24.27 21.75
C ALA A 167 -5.98 -23.00 21.52
N ASN A 168 -5.29 -22.94 20.38
CA ASN A 168 -4.42 -21.84 19.98
C ASN A 168 -4.32 -21.75 18.45
N ASN A 169 -5.42 -21.35 17.80
CA ASN A 169 -5.51 -21.21 16.34
C ASN A 169 -4.37 -20.42 15.67
N SER A 170 -3.72 -19.50 16.39
CA SER A 170 -2.58 -18.72 15.89
C SER A 170 -1.31 -19.56 15.71
N GLN A 171 -1.20 -20.68 16.41
CA GLN A 171 0.00 -21.53 16.49
C GLN A 171 1.25 -20.70 16.81
N ALA A 172 1.08 -19.64 17.61
CA ALA A 172 2.16 -18.77 18.02
C ALA A 172 3.16 -19.57 18.87
N ASP A 173 4.44 -19.40 18.57
CA ASP A 173 5.59 -20.00 19.26
C ASP A 173 6.74 -18.99 19.16
N CYS A 174 6.75 -18.06 20.09
CA CYS A 174 7.64 -16.91 20.04
C CYS A 174 9.08 -17.26 20.44
N ASN A 175 9.27 -18.29 21.27
CA ASN A 175 10.59 -18.79 21.67
C ASN A 175 11.13 -19.88 20.71
N SER A 176 10.31 -20.29 19.72
CA SER A 176 10.62 -21.28 18.68
C SER A 176 11.05 -22.65 19.21
N ASN A 177 10.47 -23.09 20.34
CA ASN A 177 10.79 -24.36 20.98
C ASN A 177 9.90 -25.54 20.51
N SER A 178 8.98 -25.28 19.57
CA SER A 178 7.96 -26.21 19.04
C SER A 178 6.80 -26.53 19.99
N ILE A 179 6.69 -25.82 21.11
CA ILE A 179 5.56 -25.78 22.03
C ILE A 179 4.92 -24.40 21.85
N GLY A 180 3.62 -24.35 21.62
CA GLY A 180 2.94 -23.08 21.42
C GLY A 180 2.90 -22.24 22.70
N ASP A 181 2.85 -20.91 22.51
CA ASP A 181 2.76 -19.91 23.57
C ASP A 181 1.66 -20.24 24.60
N ALA A 182 0.50 -20.71 24.12
CA ALA A 182 -0.63 -21.09 24.96
C ALA A 182 -0.30 -22.23 25.94
N CYS A 183 0.51 -23.21 25.52
CA CYS A 183 0.95 -24.31 26.37
C CYS A 183 2.09 -23.90 27.28
N ASP A 184 2.96 -23.03 26.81
CA ASP A 184 4.04 -22.52 27.63
C ASP A 184 3.48 -21.73 28.83
N ILE A 185 2.49 -20.86 28.58
CA ILE A 185 1.75 -20.14 29.64
C ILE A 185 1.01 -21.13 30.55
N ALA A 186 0.24 -22.07 29.98
CA ALA A 186 -0.56 -23.01 30.77
C ALA A 186 0.28 -23.98 31.62
N SER A 187 1.48 -24.33 31.16
CA SER A 187 2.42 -25.17 31.89
C SER A 187 3.27 -24.39 32.89
N GLY A 188 3.27 -23.05 32.80
CA GLY A 188 4.05 -22.14 33.62
C GLY A 188 5.54 -22.11 33.26
N THR A 189 5.90 -22.53 32.04
CA THR A 189 7.25 -22.33 31.48
C THR A 189 7.48 -20.89 31.05
N SER A 190 6.41 -20.20 30.65
CA SER A 190 6.38 -18.76 30.36
C SER A 190 5.43 -18.02 31.29
N ASN A 191 5.75 -16.75 31.56
CA ASN A 191 4.88 -15.87 32.33
C ASN A 191 3.95 -15.09 31.39
N ASP A 192 2.77 -14.74 31.88
CA ASP A 192 1.81 -13.87 31.22
C ASP A 192 1.14 -13.04 32.33
N VAL A 193 1.79 -11.95 32.73
CA VAL A 193 1.32 -11.16 33.88
C VAL A 193 0.05 -10.37 33.58
N ASP A 194 -0.13 -9.95 32.33
CA ASP A 194 -1.26 -9.13 31.90
C ASP A 194 -2.45 -9.94 31.36
N GLY A 195 -2.26 -11.25 31.16
CA GLY A 195 -3.31 -12.20 30.80
C GLY A 195 -3.78 -12.06 29.35
N ASN A 196 -2.93 -11.53 28.48
CA ASN A 196 -3.26 -11.25 27.08
C ASN A 196 -2.99 -12.44 26.14
N ALA A 197 -2.55 -13.58 26.69
CA ALA A 197 -2.17 -14.82 25.99
C ALA A 197 -0.91 -14.70 25.11
N ILE A 198 -0.05 -13.72 25.37
CA ILE A 198 1.29 -13.55 24.79
C ILE A 198 2.30 -13.64 25.93
N PRO A 199 3.28 -14.56 25.88
CA PRO A 199 4.34 -14.65 26.88
C PRO A 199 5.06 -13.33 27.12
N ASP A 200 5.35 -12.99 28.38
CA ASP A 200 6.02 -11.74 28.76
C ASP A 200 7.37 -11.57 28.03
N GLU A 201 8.14 -12.65 27.89
CA GLU A 201 9.41 -12.66 27.14
C GLU A 201 9.27 -12.33 25.64
N CYS A 202 8.05 -12.29 25.14
CA CYS A 202 7.69 -12.04 23.75
C CYS A 202 6.98 -10.70 23.57
N GLN A 203 6.82 -9.95 24.66
CA GLN A 203 6.34 -8.58 24.64
C GLN A 203 7.53 -7.61 24.68
N ALA A 204 7.27 -6.34 24.35
CA ALA A 204 8.29 -5.31 24.48
C ALA A 204 8.62 -5.10 25.96
N ASP A 205 9.91 -5.15 26.28
CA ASP A 205 10.46 -4.89 27.62
C ASP A 205 11.71 -4.02 27.44
N CYS A 206 11.50 -2.72 27.41
CA CYS A 206 12.57 -1.78 27.18
C CYS A 206 13.54 -1.67 28.37
N ASN A 207 13.03 -1.81 29.61
CA ASN A 207 13.86 -1.69 30.81
C ASN A 207 14.54 -3.02 31.22
N SER A 208 14.25 -4.11 30.48
CA SER A 208 14.80 -5.45 30.66
C SER A 208 14.55 -6.04 32.05
N ASN A 209 13.42 -5.72 32.69
CA ASN A 209 13.07 -6.22 34.02
C ASN A 209 12.30 -7.57 33.97
N GLY A 210 11.98 -8.06 32.77
CA GLY A 210 11.22 -9.28 32.53
C GLY A 210 9.69 -9.09 32.60
N LEU A 211 9.21 -7.86 32.60
CA LEU A 211 7.80 -7.48 32.54
C LEU A 211 7.55 -6.66 31.27
N PRO A 212 6.38 -6.80 30.65
CA PRO A 212 6.03 -5.99 29.49
C PRO A 212 5.95 -4.49 29.82
N ASP A 213 6.29 -3.66 28.85
CA ASP A 213 6.13 -2.20 28.86
C ASP A 213 4.68 -1.80 29.21
N THR A 214 3.70 -2.52 28.64
CA THR A 214 2.26 -2.36 28.91
C THR A 214 1.93 -2.64 30.39
N TRP A 215 2.58 -3.63 30.99
CA TRP A 215 2.42 -3.97 32.40
C TRP A 215 2.99 -2.87 33.28
N ASP A 216 4.19 -2.38 32.99
CA ASP A 216 4.83 -1.32 33.76
C ASP A 216 4.00 -0.02 33.79
N ILE A 217 3.41 0.35 32.66
CA ILE A 217 2.50 1.50 32.58
C ILE A 217 1.23 1.23 33.39
N SER A 218 0.64 0.03 33.26
CA SER A 218 -0.59 -0.33 33.99
C SER A 218 -0.44 -0.32 35.51
N GLN A 219 0.74 -0.69 36.01
CA GLN A 219 1.06 -0.72 37.43
C GLN A 219 1.57 0.64 37.95
N GLY A 220 1.79 1.61 37.06
CA GLY A 220 2.35 2.92 37.39
C GLY A 220 3.82 2.86 37.80
N THR A 221 4.56 1.83 37.38
CA THR A 221 6.02 1.73 37.52
C THR A 221 6.77 2.47 36.40
N ALA A 222 6.08 2.79 35.31
CA ALA A 222 6.54 3.64 34.22
C ALA A 222 5.54 4.78 33.92
N THR A 223 6.04 5.89 33.38
CA THR A 223 5.23 6.98 32.83
C THR A 223 5.05 6.81 31.32
N ASP A 224 3.89 7.21 30.81
CA ASP A 224 3.54 7.22 29.38
C ASP A 224 2.69 8.48 29.14
N CYS A 225 3.35 9.57 28.79
CA CYS A 225 2.71 10.87 28.67
C CYS A 225 1.95 11.05 27.35
N ASN A 226 2.34 10.31 26.30
CA ASN A 226 1.71 10.36 24.97
C ASN A 226 0.64 9.26 24.76
N ALA A 227 0.48 8.35 25.73
CA ALA A 227 -0.45 7.23 25.76
C ALA A 227 -0.27 6.24 24.60
N ASN A 228 0.97 5.96 24.18
CA ASN A 228 1.28 5.03 23.10
C ASN A 228 1.66 3.60 23.56
N PHE A 229 1.60 3.33 24.88
CA PHE A 229 1.98 2.07 25.52
C PHE A 229 3.49 1.76 25.53
N VAL A 230 4.33 2.75 25.30
CA VAL A 230 5.79 2.68 25.45
C VAL A 230 6.18 3.62 26.61
N PRO A 231 6.96 3.15 27.60
CA PRO A 231 7.43 4.00 28.68
C PRO A 231 8.23 5.21 28.15
N ASP A 232 8.03 6.38 28.74
CA ASP A 232 8.76 7.60 28.36
C ASP A 232 10.29 7.38 28.37
N SER A 233 10.80 6.57 29.30
CA SER A 233 12.22 6.22 29.40
C SER A 233 12.80 5.50 28.18
N CYS A 234 11.93 5.05 27.28
CA CYS A 234 12.25 4.27 26.08
C CYS A 234 12.08 5.08 24.80
N GLU A 235 11.63 6.31 24.96
CA GLU A 235 11.39 7.24 23.87
C GLU A 235 12.51 8.26 23.77
N VAL A 236 12.51 9.00 22.66
CA VAL A 236 13.53 10.01 22.42
C VAL A 236 13.23 11.23 23.27
N ASP A 237 14.25 11.67 24.00
CA ASP A 237 14.33 12.94 24.69
C ASP A 237 15.59 13.64 24.13
N SER A 238 15.35 14.56 23.19
CA SER A 238 16.38 15.16 22.34
C SER A 238 17.28 16.15 23.09
N ASP A 239 16.75 16.85 24.10
CA ASP A 239 17.50 17.82 24.91
C ASP A 239 17.79 17.35 26.34
N THR A 240 17.30 16.17 26.72
CA THR A 240 17.57 15.46 27.97
C THR A 240 17.02 16.14 29.23
N ASP A 241 15.90 16.84 29.10
CA ASP A 241 15.25 17.56 30.20
C ASP A 241 14.33 16.70 31.07
N GLY A 242 14.07 15.47 30.63
CA GLY A 242 13.20 14.50 31.29
C GLY A 242 11.78 14.43 30.71
N THR A 243 11.47 15.25 29.70
CA THR A 243 10.23 15.23 28.92
C THR A 243 10.57 14.75 27.51
N ILE A 244 9.94 13.67 27.10
CA ILE A 244 10.18 13.11 25.76
C ILE A 244 9.66 14.06 24.67
N ASP A 245 10.25 13.97 23.47
CA ASP A 245 9.96 14.85 22.34
C ASP A 245 8.45 14.92 22.00
N SER A 246 7.72 13.83 22.17
CA SER A 246 6.27 13.77 21.88
C SER A 246 5.39 14.45 22.92
N CYS A 247 5.93 14.72 24.11
CA CYS A 247 5.25 15.38 25.22
C CYS A 247 5.83 16.75 25.54
N ASP A 248 6.92 17.12 24.87
CA ASP A 248 7.61 18.36 25.05
C ASP A 248 7.15 19.40 24.02
N GLY A 249 6.70 20.55 24.51
CA GLY A 249 6.38 21.70 23.67
C GLY A 249 7.60 22.39 23.07
N CYS A 250 8.81 22.09 23.57
CA CYS A 250 10.09 22.55 23.05
C CYS A 250 11.16 21.44 23.06
N PRO A 251 11.08 20.44 22.16
CA PRO A 251 11.93 19.23 22.16
C PRO A 251 13.44 19.44 22.02
N ASN A 252 13.93 20.68 21.94
CA ASN A 252 15.35 20.99 21.77
C ASN A 252 15.79 22.12 22.74
N ASP A 253 15.00 22.44 23.75
CA ASP A 253 15.26 23.45 24.75
C ASP A 253 15.01 22.90 26.17
N ALA A 254 16.06 22.33 26.77
CA ALA A 254 15.97 21.68 28.07
C ALA A 254 15.60 22.61 29.25
N ALA A 255 15.46 23.92 29.02
CA ALA A 255 14.95 24.85 30.02
C ALA A 255 13.42 25.00 29.97
N LYS A 256 12.76 24.47 28.94
CA LYS A 256 11.33 24.68 28.67
C LYS A 256 10.66 23.42 28.16
N ILE A 257 9.62 22.99 28.87
CA ILE A 257 8.71 21.93 28.39
C ILE A 257 7.53 22.48 27.57
N ALA A 258 7.45 23.80 27.40
CA ALA A 258 6.39 24.50 26.71
C ALA A 258 6.93 25.79 26.10
N ALA A 259 6.53 26.08 24.86
CA ALA A 259 6.95 27.27 24.12
C ALA A 259 6.77 28.59 24.89
N GLY A 260 5.70 28.72 25.67
CA GLY A 260 5.43 29.94 26.40
C GLY A 260 5.13 31.12 25.47
N VAL A 261 5.43 32.34 25.94
CA VAL A 261 5.17 33.60 25.23
C VAL A 261 6.23 33.85 24.17
N CYS A 262 7.51 33.66 24.52
CA CYS A 262 8.65 33.92 23.63
C CYS A 262 8.99 32.76 22.69
N GLY A 263 8.26 31.64 22.79
CA GLY A 263 8.64 30.41 22.10
C GLY A 263 9.83 29.70 22.76
N CYS A 264 10.29 28.63 22.10
CA CYS A 264 11.43 27.83 22.55
C CYS A 264 12.75 28.58 22.33
N GLY A 265 13.72 28.39 23.22
CA GLY A 265 15.05 28.99 23.18
C GLY A 265 15.17 30.38 23.80
N PHE A 266 14.05 30.97 24.24
CA PHE A 266 13.98 32.30 24.86
C PHE A 266 13.27 32.22 26.21
N VAL A 267 13.63 33.03 27.19
CA VAL A 267 12.95 33.08 28.50
C VAL A 267 11.66 33.90 28.39
N ASP A 268 10.54 33.42 28.94
CA ASP A 268 9.21 34.09 28.81
C ASP A 268 9.06 35.41 29.57
N ASN A 269 10.03 35.72 30.42
CA ASN A 269 10.08 36.92 31.23
C ASN A 269 11.40 37.65 31.00
N ASP A 270 11.80 37.75 29.74
CA ASP A 270 12.89 38.64 29.35
C ASP A 270 12.53 40.10 29.66
N THR A 271 13.44 40.99 29.31
CA THR A 271 13.30 42.40 29.69
C THR A 271 12.06 42.97 28.98
N ASP A 272 11.40 43.92 29.63
CA ASP A 272 10.35 44.78 29.06
C ASP A 272 10.98 46.18 29.05
N SER A 273 11.65 46.49 27.94
CA SER A 273 12.59 47.61 27.83
C SER A 273 11.90 48.97 27.92
N ASP A 274 10.68 49.09 27.39
CA ASP A 274 9.86 50.30 27.42
C ASP A 274 8.82 50.33 28.55
N SER A 275 8.64 49.21 29.27
CA SER A 275 7.66 49.03 30.34
C SER A 275 6.20 49.17 29.88
N ASP A 276 5.88 48.77 28.64
CA ASP A 276 4.52 48.82 28.08
C ASP A 276 3.67 47.58 28.44
N GLY A 277 4.32 46.53 28.94
CA GLY A 277 3.72 45.28 29.38
C GLY A 277 3.87 44.12 28.38
N SER A 278 4.46 44.37 27.22
CA SER A 278 5.03 43.38 26.31
C SER A 278 6.47 43.13 26.71
N VAL A 279 6.92 41.88 26.66
CA VAL A 279 8.35 41.57 26.88
C VAL A 279 9.03 41.52 25.52
N ASN A 280 10.32 41.87 25.48
CA ASN A 280 11.00 42.19 24.22
C ASN A 280 10.88 41.09 23.15
N CYS A 281 10.93 39.81 23.53
CA CYS A 281 10.78 38.70 22.58
C CYS A 281 9.47 38.67 21.76
N VAL A 282 8.41 39.34 22.22
CA VAL A 282 7.09 39.44 21.57
C VAL A 282 6.66 40.88 21.32
N ASP A 283 7.48 41.85 21.72
CA ASP A 283 7.37 43.22 21.29
C ASP A 283 7.95 43.34 19.87
N ASN A 284 7.49 44.34 19.13
CA ASN A 284 8.02 44.67 17.82
C ASN A 284 8.62 46.08 17.78
N ASP A 285 8.63 46.78 18.90
CA ASP A 285 9.15 48.14 19.12
C ASP A 285 9.62 48.22 20.58
N ASP A 286 10.72 47.52 20.88
CA ASP A 286 11.24 47.20 22.21
C ASP A 286 11.51 48.44 23.11
N ASP A 287 11.67 49.63 22.52
CA ASP A 287 11.86 50.88 23.26
C ASP A 287 10.75 51.94 23.04
N ASN A 288 9.74 51.60 22.23
CA ASN A 288 8.56 52.41 21.92
C ASN A 288 8.90 53.81 21.36
N ASP A 289 9.99 53.94 20.59
CA ASP A 289 10.37 55.18 19.91
C ASP A 289 9.61 55.39 18.57
N GLY A 290 8.91 54.34 18.11
CA GLY A 290 8.09 54.31 16.91
C GLY A 290 8.77 53.67 15.69
N VAL A 291 10.00 53.15 15.84
CA VAL A 291 10.74 52.39 14.84
C VAL A 291 10.76 50.91 15.24
N ILE A 292 10.23 50.04 14.39
CA ILE A 292 10.16 48.61 14.72
C ILE A 292 11.55 47.96 14.76
N ASP A 293 11.78 47.00 15.66
CA ASP A 293 13.11 46.40 15.92
C ASP A 293 13.81 45.89 14.65
N SER A 294 13.03 45.38 13.69
CA SER A 294 13.58 44.83 12.44
C SER A 294 14.28 45.86 11.54
N VAL A 295 14.05 47.16 11.78
CA VAL A 295 14.69 48.27 11.05
C VAL A 295 15.34 49.27 12.00
N ASP A 296 15.28 49.04 13.31
CA ASP A 296 15.95 49.83 14.31
C ASP A 296 17.39 49.32 14.50
N VAL A 297 18.38 50.21 14.38
CA VAL A 297 19.78 49.85 14.62
C VAL A 297 20.09 49.73 16.12
N PHE A 298 19.33 50.42 16.97
CA PHE A 298 19.42 50.38 18.42
C PHE A 298 18.06 50.07 19.06
N PRO A 299 17.54 48.83 18.93
CA PRO A 299 16.19 48.45 19.40
C PRO A 299 15.90 48.61 20.91
N PHE A 300 16.84 49.10 21.71
CA PHE A 300 16.67 49.23 23.16
C PHE A 300 17.01 50.63 23.69
N ASP A 301 17.32 51.59 22.82
CA ASP A 301 17.57 52.98 23.20
C ASP A 301 16.62 53.92 22.46
N PRO A 302 15.56 54.43 23.13
CA PRO A 302 14.47 55.18 22.48
C PRO A 302 14.86 56.59 22.00
N ARG A 303 16.15 56.84 21.91
CA ARG A 303 16.76 58.08 21.46
C ARG A 303 17.62 57.86 20.21
N GLU A 304 17.84 56.63 19.78
CA GLU A 304 18.67 56.32 18.62
C GLU A 304 17.97 55.23 17.80
N ALA A 305 17.75 55.48 16.51
CA ALA A 305 17.17 54.47 15.62
C ALA A 305 17.98 54.24 14.34
N VAL A 306 18.90 55.17 14.03
CA VAL A 306 19.65 55.23 12.78
C VAL A 306 21.14 55.35 13.11
N ASP A 307 21.95 54.58 12.38
CA ASP A 307 23.40 54.62 12.34
C ASP A 307 23.80 54.73 10.86
N THR A 308 24.12 55.94 10.42
CA THR A 308 24.27 56.25 8.99
C THR A 308 25.61 55.76 8.42
N ASP A 309 26.68 55.74 9.21
CA ASP A 309 28.01 55.28 8.79
C ASP A 309 28.35 53.85 9.28
N GLY A 310 27.57 53.31 10.22
CA GLY A 310 27.69 51.96 10.74
C GLY A 310 28.78 51.80 11.80
N ASP A 311 29.18 52.86 12.50
CA ASP A 311 30.24 52.83 13.52
C ASP A 311 29.77 52.32 14.89
N GLY A 312 28.45 52.19 15.07
CA GLY A 312 27.79 51.73 16.31
C GLY A 312 27.41 52.85 17.28
N ILE A 313 27.49 54.12 16.88
CA ILE A 313 26.94 55.29 17.58
C ILE A 313 25.74 55.80 16.77
N GLY A 314 24.60 56.03 17.43
CA GLY A 314 23.42 56.52 16.73
C GLY A 314 23.53 58.00 16.37
N ASN A 315 22.87 58.40 15.28
CA ASN A 315 22.92 59.75 14.73
C ASN A 315 22.55 60.90 15.70
N ASN A 316 21.78 60.65 16.78
CA ASN A 316 21.51 61.72 17.76
C ASN A 316 22.67 61.92 18.76
N ALA A 317 23.56 60.93 18.91
CA ALA A 317 24.73 60.95 19.77
C ALA A 317 26.04 61.13 19.00
N ASP A 318 26.07 60.75 17.73
CA ASP A 318 27.19 60.92 16.83
C ASP A 318 27.38 62.41 16.47
N GLN A 319 28.61 62.76 16.09
CA GLN A 319 28.99 64.09 15.63
C GLN A 319 29.44 64.10 14.18
N ASP A 320 29.59 62.94 13.54
CA ASP A 320 30.05 62.76 12.16
C ASP A 320 29.20 61.66 11.50
N ASP A 321 27.89 61.94 11.36
CA ASP A 321 26.84 60.97 11.05
C ASP A 321 27.13 60.11 9.78
N ASP A 322 27.87 60.62 8.80
CA ASP A 322 28.20 59.89 7.56
C ASP A 322 29.65 59.39 7.47
N GLY A 323 30.44 59.63 8.53
CA GLY A 323 31.81 59.16 8.68
C GLY A 323 32.80 59.73 7.65
N ASP A 324 32.52 60.90 7.08
CA ASP A 324 33.41 61.55 6.11
C ASP A 324 34.58 62.33 6.76
N GLY A 325 34.53 62.49 8.08
CA GLY A 325 35.53 63.17 8.90
C GLY A 325 35.23 64.65 9.14
N VAL A 326 34.00 65.12 8.90
CA VAL A 326 33.56 66.50 9.10
C VAL A 326 32.38 66.55 10.08
N ASP A 327 32.58 67.18 11.24
CA ASP A 327 31.52 67.31 12.24
C ASP A 327 30.20 67.90 11.65
N ASP A 328 29.04 67.31 11.99
CA ASP A 328 27.69 67.67 11.50
C ASP A 328 27.36 69.15 11.66
N ALA A 329 27.88 69.76 12.74
CA ALA A 329 27.68 71.18 13.03
C ALA A 329 28.27 72.10 11.94
N THR A 330 29.19 71.56 11.14
CA THR A 330 29.88 72.26 10.06
C THR A 330 29.67 71.63 8.69
N ASP A 331 29.04 70.47 8.63
CA ASP A 331 28.79 69.79 7.36
C ASP A 331 27.46 70.24 6.70
N GLY A 332 27.53 70.40 5.38
CA GLY A 332 26.40 70.83 4.55
C GLY A 332 25.48 69.69 4.14
N CYS A 333 25.92 68.44 4.26
CA CYS A 333 25.16 67.23 3.92
C CYS A 333 25.42 66.10 4.93
N PRO A 334 25.05 66.25 6.22
CA PRO A 334 25.53 65.38 7.31
C PRO A 334 25.21 63.87 7.21
N LEU A 335 24.50 63.43 6.16
CA LEU A 335 24.09 62.05 5.96
C LEU A 335 24.58 61.50 4.60
N ASP A 336 25.47 62.19 3.88
CA ASP A 336 25.94 61.82 2.55
C ASP A 336 27.46 62.03 2.40
N VAL A 337 28.19 60.94 2.68
CA VAL A 337 29.65 60.79 2.62
C VAL A 337 30.32 61.24 1.30
N ASN A 338 29.54 61.57 0.26
CA ASN A 338 30.04 61.94 -1.07
C ASN A 338 29.78 63.42 -1.46
N LYS A 339 29.47 64.33 -0.50
CA LYS A 339 29.02 65.69 -0.82
C LYS A 339 29.93 66.83 -0.39
#